data_AF-A0A550GCW6-F1
#
_entry.id   AF-A0A550GCW6-F1
#
_cell.length_a   1.000
_cell.length_b   1.000
_cell.length_c   1.000
_cell.angle_alpha   90.00
_cell.angle_beta   90.00
_cell.angle_gamma   90.00
#
_symmetry.space_group_name_H-M   'P 1'
#
loop_
_entity.id
_entity.type
_entity.pdbx_description
1 polymer ?
#
loop_
_entity_poly.entity_id
_entity_poly.type
_entity_poly.pdbx_seq_one_letter_code
_entity_poly.pdbx_strand_id
1 'polypeptide(L)' 'MQQKLGGADRTKAIIVQRRLNTEKSTLEELAKLAESAGYVIVARMEQTRRSDARYQIGAGKVEELAELV' A
#
# COMPACT_ATOMS: atom_id res chain seq x y z
N MET A 1 -2.53 -26.29 8.50
CA MET A 1 -1.53 -25.20 8.39
C MET A 1 -2.27 -23.88 8.50
N GLN A 2 -2.14 -23.15 9.61
CA GLN A 2 -2.64 -21.77 9.68
C GLN A 2 -1.56 -20.88 9.04
N GLN A 3 -1.91 -20.18 7.95
CA GLN A 3 -1.06 -19.11 7.43
C GLN A 3 -1.01 -18.03 8.51
N LYS A 4 0.19 -17.66 8.99
CA LYS A 4 0.37 -16.47 9.84
C LYS A 4 0.05 -15.24 8.99
N LEU A 5 -1.20 -14.81 8.99
CA LEU A 5 -1.66 -13.66 8.21
C LEU A 5 -1.33 -12.35 8.95
N GLY A 6 -0.16 -11.80 8.65
CA GLY A 6 0.15 -10.37 8.78
C GLY A 6 0.47 -9.82 10.19
N GLY A 7 1.17 -8.66 10.21
CA GLY A 7 1.36 -7.73 11.33
C GLY A 7 2.11 -8.22 12.60
N ALA A 8 1.97 -9.49 12.95
CA ALA A 8 2.40 -10.05 14.23
C ALA A 8 3.91 -9.95 14.50
N ASP A 9 4.72 -9.86 13.43
CA ASP A 9 6.19 -9.87 13.50
C ASP A 9 6.80 -8.53 13.02
N ARG A 10 6.12 -7.38 13.21
CA ARG A 10 6.58 -6.07 12.68
C ARG A 10 6.87 -6.12 11.18
N THR A 11 6.02 -6.84 10.45
CA THR A 11 6.18 -7.05 9.01
C THR A 11 6.22 -5.70 8.29
N LYS A 12 7.24 -5.49 7.47
CA LYS A 12 7.34 -4.31 6.62
C LYS A 12 6.21 -4.31 5.60
N ALA A 13 5.56 -3.17 5.43
CA ALA A 13 4.47 -3.00 4.49
C ALA A 13 4.59 -1.70 3.72
N ILE A 14 4.09 -1.72 2.48
CA ILE A 14 3.90 -0.53 1.66
C ILE A 14 2.41 -0.35 1.48
N ILE A 15 1.90 0.82 1.87
CA ILE A 15 0.48 1.13 1.72
C ILE A 15 0.24 1.90 0.43
N VAL A 16 -0.84 1.53 -0.25
CA VAL A 16 -1.23 2.15 -1.51
C VAL A 16 -2.68 2.60 -1.43
N GLN A 17 -2.94 3.86 -1.75
CA GLN A 17 -4.29 4.32 -2.01
C GLN A 17 -4.45 4.65 -3.49
N ARG A 18 -5.46 4.02 -4.11
CA ARG A 18 -6.02 4.49 -5.37
C ARG A 18 -7.25 5.33 -5.04
N ARG A 19 -7.34 6.52 -5.63
CA ARG A 19 -8.50 7.40 -5.50
C ARG A 19 -8.73 8.16 -6.81
N LEU A 20 -9.93 8.69 -7.00
CA LEU A 20 -10.20 9.71 -8.01
C LEU A 20 -9.67 11.07 -7.54
N ASN A 21 -9.41 11.98 -8.47
CA ASN A 21 -9.00 13.35 -8.14
C ASN A 21 -10.02 14.09 -7.26
N THR A 22 -11.31 13.75 -7.39
CA THR A 22 -12.42 14.30 -6.60
C THR A 22 -12.56 13.69 -5.21
N GLU A 23 -11.90 12.57 -4.92
CA GLU A 23 -11.98 11.88 -3.64
C GLU A 23 -10.89 12.39 -2.68
N LYS A 24 -11.20 12.43 -1.38
CA LYS A 24 -10.21 12.76 -0.35
C LYS A 24 -9.22 11.60 -0.17
N SER A 25 -7.99 11.93 0.19
CA SER A 25 -7.00 10.94 0.61
C SER A 25 -7.38 10.38 1.98
N THR A 26 -7.28 9.07 2.15
CA THR A 26 -7.47 8.31 3.40
C THR A 26 -6.21 7.50 3.74
N LEU A 27 -5.10 7.79 3.05
CA LEU A 27 -3.82 7.08 3.19
C LEU A 27 -3.25 7.18 4.60
N GLU A 28 -3.49 8.29 5.30
CA GLU A 28 -3.09 8.47 6.70
C GLU A 28 -3.89 7.56 7.64
N GLU A 29 -5.20 7.43 7.43
CA GLU A 29 -6.05 6.56 8.22
C GLU A 29 -5.66 5.09 8.00
N LEU A 30 -5.41 4.72 6.75
CA LEU A 30 -4.89 3.39 6.40
C LEU A 30 -3.55 3.09 7.08
N ALA A 31 -2.64 4.07 7.16
CA ALA A 31 -1.37 3.92 7.86
C ALA A 31 -1.58 3.62 9.36
N LYS A 32 -2.45 4.39 10.02
CA LYS A 32 -2.75 4.22 11.46
C LYS A 32 -3.37 2.86 11.76
N LEU A 33 -4.26 2.38 10.90
CA LEU A 33 -4.83 1.03 11.03
C LEU A 33 -3.77 -0.06 10.86
N ALA A 34 -2.88 0.09 9.87
CA ALA A 34 -1.82 -0.88 9.63
C ALA A 34 -0.78 -0.90 10.77
N GLU A 35 -0.37 0.25 11.29
CA GLU A 35 0.50 0.36 12.46
C GLU A 35 -0.15 -0.28 13.69
N SER A 36 -1.44 -0.03 13.91
CA SER A 36 -2.21 -0.66 15.00
C SER A 36 -2.34 -2.18 14.85
N ALA A 37 -2.33 -2.67 13.60
CA ALA A 37 -2.29 -4.09 13.29
C ALA A 37 -0.88 -4.71 13.36
N GLY A 38 0.15 -3.92 13.72
CA GLY A 38 1.52 -4.39 13.92
C GLY A 38 2.43 -4.29 12.69
N TYR A 39 2.00 -3.66 11.60
CA TYR A 39 2.87 -3.44 10.43
C TYR A 39 3.84 -2.28 10.65
N VAL A 40 5.01 -2.38 10.00
CA VAL A 40 5.96 -1.27 9.87
C VAL A 40 5.83 -0.69 8.47
N ILE A 41 5.26 0.50 8.36
CA ILE A 41 5.09 1.14 7.05
C ILE A 41 6.44 1.68 6.57
N VAL A 42 6.96 1.14 5.48
CA VAL A 42 8.25 1.54 4.89
C VAL A 42 8.10 2.44 3.67
N ALA A 43 6.93 2.47 3.04
CA ALA A 43 6.60 3.42 1.99
C ALA A 43 5.09 3.66 1.89
N ARG A 44 4.73 4.79 1.27
CA ARG A 44 3.35 5.19 1.03
C ARG A 44 3.22 5.64 -0.42
N MET A 45 2.16 5.22 -1.09
CA MET A 45 1.93 5.55 -2.49
C MET A 45 0.49 5.94 -2.75
N GLU A 46 0.30 7.03 -3.50
CA GLU A 46 -1.00 7.46 -3.97
C GLU A 46 -1.07 7.37 -5.50
N GLN A 47 -2.24 6.99 -6.03
CA GLN A 47 -2.52 7.02 -7.45
C GLN A 47 -3.88 7.65 -7.72
N THR A 48 -3.86 8.74 -8.49
CA THR A 48 -5.03 9.54 -8.85
C THR A 48 -5.42 9.46 -10.33
N ARG A 49 -4.60 8.79 -11.17
CA ARG A 49 -4.82 8.71 -12.63
C ARG A 49 -5.90 7.67 -12.97
N ARG A 50 -6.74 8.00 -13.97
CA ARG A 50 -7.71 7.09 -14.61
C ARG A 50 -6.96 5.86 -15.14
N SER A 51 -7.49 4.67 -14.86
CA SER A 51 -6.83 3.35 -14.98
C SER A 51 -6.02 3.16 -16.27
N ASP A 52 -4.77 2.71 -16.11
CA ASP A 52 -4.10 1.93 -17.15
C ASP A 52 -4.45 0.45 -16.92
N ALA A 53 -4.99 -0.21 -17.94
CA ALA A 53 -5.80 -1.43 -17.84
C ALA A 53 -5.05 -2.71 -17.40
N ARG A 54 -3.76 -2.63 -17.10
CA ARG A 54 -2.93 -3.84 -16.92
C ARG A 54 -2.66 -4.25 -15.47
N TYR A 55 -2.69 -3.33 -14.50
CA TYR A 55 -2.19 -3.67 -13.15
C TYR A 55 -2.88 -3.01 -11.96
N GLN A 56 -3.86 -2.11 -12.13
CA GLN A 56 -4.42 -1.24 -11.07
C GLN A 56 -3.39 -0.31 -10.38
N ILE A 57 -2.09 -0.60 -10.53
CA ILE A 57 -0.88 0.16 -10.19
C ILE A 57 0.13 -0.22 -11.28
N GLY A 58 0.54 0.66 -12.20
CA GLY A 58 1.34 0.27 -13.38
C GLY A 58 2.62 -0.54 -13.04
N ALA A 59 3.05 -1.47 -13.90
CA ALA A 59 4.20 -2.37 -13.67
C ALA A 59 5.48 -1.66 -13.17
N GLY A 60 5.76 -0.46 -13.70
CA GLY A 60 6.87 0.39 -13.24
C GLY A 60 6.85 0.72 -11.75
N LYS A 61 5.67 0.78 -11.12
CA LYS A 61 5.53 0.98 -9.67
C LYS A 61 5.74 -0.30 -8.88
N VAL A 62 5.48 -1.48 -9.44
CA VAL A 62 5.82 -2.75 -8.78
C VAL A 62 7.33 -2.94 -8.78
N GLU A 63 8.00 -2.54 -9.85
CA GLU A 63 9.46 -2.52 -9.96
C GLU A 63 10.08 -1.52 -8.96
N GLU A 64 9.57 -0.27 -8.88
CA GLU A 64 9.99 0.68 -7.82
C GLU A 64 9.74 0.17 -6.39
N LEU A 65 8.62 -0.54 -6.16
CA LEU A 65 8.31 -1.15 -4.86
C LEU A 65 9.22 -2.34 -4.55
N ALA A 66 9.63 -3.10 -5.55
CA ALA A 66 10.55 -4.24 -5.40
C ALA A 66 11.98 -3.80 -5.09
N GLU A 67 12.39 -2.60 -5.52
CA GLU A 67 13.70 -2.03 -5.19
C GLU A 67 13.79 -1.49 -3.75
N LEU A 68 12.67 -1.32 -3.05
CA LEU A 68 12.59 -0.77 -1.70
C LEU A 68 12.66 -1.82 -0.57
N VAL A 69 12.73 -3.13 -0.90
CA VAL A 69 12.74 -4.25 0.08
C VAL A 69 13.85 -5.25 -0.15
#